data_AF-V5FTK4-F1
#
_entry.id   AF-V5FTK4-F1
#
_cell.length_a   1.000
_cell.length_b   1.000
_cell.length_c   1.000
_cell.angle_alpha   90.00
_cell.angle_beta   90.00
_cell.angle_gamma   90.00
#
_symmetry.space_group_name_H-M   'P 1'
#
loop_
_entity.id
_entity.type
_entity.pdbx_description
1 polymer ?
#
loop_
_entity_poly.entity_id
_entity_poly.type
_entity_poly.pdbx_seq_one_letter_code
_entity_poly.pdbx_strand_id
1 'polypeptide(L)'
;FEELSAGQQLCKECRGAFPVVKCTYCRSEFQQTSKGSTSTICKKCEQNVKSYGKPTACEYCNIIAAFIGNKCQRCTNSEIKYGPPVNCEQCKQKCAFDRQDDDKKVDGKLLCWLCTLSYKRA
;
A
#
# COMPACT_ATOMS: atom_id res chain seq x y z
N PHE A 1 -10.41 3.17 12.91
CA PHE A 1 -10.34 2.83 11.47
C PHE A 1 -8.95 2.29 11.14
N GLU A 2 -8.73 1.05 11.57
CA GLU A 2 -7.51 0.27 11.34
C GLU A 2 -7.93 -1.05 10.69
N GLU A 3 -8.75 -0.94 9.64
CA GLU A 3 -9.31 -2.10 8.91
C GLU A 3 -9.29 -1.85 7.40
N LEU A 4 -8.12 -1.51 6.87
CA LEU A 4 -7.86 -1.69 5.44
C LEU A 4 -6.51 -2.39 5.24
N SER A 5 -6.47 -3.62 5.75
CA SER A 5 -6.01 -4.78 5.00
C SER A 5 -6.58 -6.03 5.66
N ALA A 6 -7.91 -6.17 5.69
CA ALA A 6 -8.48 -7.51 5.82
C ALA A 6 -8.01 -8.26 4.57
N GLY A 7 -6.94 -9.06 4.70
CA GLY A 7 -6.55 -10.00 3.67
C GLY A 7 -7.81 -10.76 3.25
N GLN A 8 -7.93 -11.09 1.96
CA GLN A 8 -9.08 -11.85 1.45
C GLN A 8 -9.41 -12.98 2.45
N GLN A 9 -10.66 -13.04 2.92
CA GLN A 9 -11.12 -14.09 3.82
C GLN A 9 -11.08 -15.42 3.06
N LEU A 10 -9.91 -16.05 3.05
CA LEU A 10 -9.66 -17.34 2.44
C LEU A 10 -9.73 -18.42 3.52
N CYS A 11 -10.30 -19.58 3.17
CA CYS A 11 -10.28 -20.75 4.04
C CYS A 11 -8.83 -21.21 4.30
N LYS A 12 -8.64 -22.01 5.36
CA LYS A 12 -7.32 -22.48 5.79
C LYS A 12 -6.55 -23.21 4.67
N GLU A 13 -7.25 -23.97 3.85
CA GLU A 13 -6.67 -24.69 2.70
C GLU A 13 -6.20 -23.74 1.61
N CYS A 14 -7.04 -22.77 1.21
CA CYS A 14 -6.66 -21.73 0.24
C CYS A 14 -5.50 -20.87 0.73
N ARG A 15 -5.37 -20.66 2.05
CA ARG A 15 -4.22 -19.94 2.61
C ARG A 15 -2.88 -20.66 2.39
N GLY A 16 -2.87 -21.99 2.43
CA GLY A 16 -1.66 -22.78 2.19
C GLY A 16 -1.44 -23.13 0.71
N ALA A 17 -2.51 -23.13 -0.09
CA ALA A 17 -2.47 -23.57 -1.48
C ALA A 17 -1.99 -22.49 -2.47
N PHE A 18 -2.02 -21.21 -2.09
CA PHE A 18 -1.69 -20.10 -2.99
C PHE A 18 -0.65 -19.15 -2.39
N PRO A 19 0.32 -18.68 -3.19
CA PRO A 19 1.36 -17.78 -2.68
C PRO A 19 0.79 -16.40 -2.35
N VAL A 20 1.43 -15.75 -1.37
CA VAL A 20 1.26 -14.32 -1.09
C VAL A 20 2.24 -13.54 -1.95
N VAL A 21 1.73 -12.62 -2.77
CA VAL A 21 2.52 -11.81 -3.70
C VAL A 21 2.29 -10.33 -3.45
N LYS A 22 3.16 -9.47 -3.99
CA LYS A 22 2.98 -8.01 -3.93
C LYS A 22 2.25 -7.49 -5.15
N CYS A 23 1.35 -6.54 -4.94
CA CYS A 23 0.75 -5.77 -6.02
C CYS A 23 1.81 -4.88 -6.70
N THR A 24 1.94 -4.96 -8.02
CA THR A 24 2.85 -4.14 -8.82
C THR A 24 2.55 -2.65 -8.69
N TYR A 25 1.26 -2.29 -8.59
CA TYR A 25 0.84 -0.91 -8.38
C TYR A 25 0.94 -0.50 -6.92
N CYS A 26 0.06 -0.96 -6.02
CA CYS A 26 0.00 -0.42 -4.66
C CYS A 26 1.04 -0.98 -3.67
N ARG A 27 1.85 -1.96 -4.09
CA ARG A 27 2.88 -2.66 -3.28
C ARG A 27 2.35 -3.40 -2.04
N SER A 28 1.05 -3.38 -1.79
CA SER A 28 0.40 -4.21 -0.78
C SER A 28 0.54 -5.68 -1.12
N GLU A 29 0.70 -6.51 -0.09
CA GLU A 29 0.66 -7.96 -0.22
C GLU A 29 -0.79 -8.42 -0.37
N PHE A 30 -0.99 -9.42 -1.22
CA PHE A 30 -2.28 -10.08 -1.39
C PHE A 30 -2.07 -11.56 -1.73
N GLN A 31 -3.03 -12.39 -1.36
CA GLN A 31 -2.98 -13.80 -1.67
C GLN A 31 -3.57 -14.06 -3.05
N GLN A 32 -2.86 -14.82 -3.88
CA GLN A 32 -3.41 -15.27 -5.15
C GLN A 32 -4.58 -16.23 -4.90
N THR A 33 -5.53 -16.29 -5.83
CA THR A 33 -6.75 -17.13 -5.67
C THR A 33 -6.92 -18.16 -6.78
N SER A 34 -5.93 -18.32 -7.66
CA SER A 34 -6.04 -19.20 -8.82
C SER A 34 -4.70 -19.88 -9.10
N LYS A 35 -4.72 -21.21 -9.24
CA LYS A 35 -3.52 -22.00 -9.53
C LYS A 35 -3.05 -21.62 -10.94
N GLY A 36 -1.82 -21.12 -11.07
CA GLY A 36 -1.26 -20.67 -12.35
C GLY A 36 -1.52 -19.20 -12.71
N SER A 37 -2.18 -18.41 -11.85
CA SER A 37 -2.27 -16.96 -12.10
C SER A 37 -0.90 -16.31 -11.94
N THR A 38 -0.39 -15.69 -12.98
CA THR A 38 0.81 -14.83 -12.94
C THR A 38 0.45 -13.38 -12.61
N SER A 39 -0.81 -13.10 -12.24
CA SER A 39 -1.24 -11.73 -11.95
C SER A 39 -0.54 -11.23 -10.69
N THR A 40 0.21 -10.16 -10.88
CA THR A 40 0.89 -9.40 -9.83
C THR A 40 0.09 -8.15 -9.46
N ILE A 41 -1.18 -8.05 -9.85
CA ILE A 41 -2.04 -6.90 -9.57
C ILE A 41 -3.18 -7.33 -8.65
N CYS A 42 -3.35 -6.64 -7.51
CA CYS A 42 -4.44 -6.94 -6.60
C CYS A 42 -5.81 -6.53 -7.19
N LYS A 43 -6.89 -7.18 -6.76
CA LYS A 43 -8.25 -6.94 -7.27
C LYS A 43 -8.66 -5.46 -7.26
N LYS A 44 -8.30 -4.71 -6.21
CA LYS A 44 -8.59 -3.28 -6.11
C LYS A 44 -7.89 -2.48 -7.21
N CYS A 45 -6.61 -2.74 -7.45
CA CYS A 45 -5.89 -2.08 -8.53
C CYS A 45 -6.37 -2.54 -9.91
N GLU A 46 -6.75 -3.80 -10.08
CA GLU A 46 -7.34 -4.29 -11.33
C GLU A 46 -8.65 -3.57 -11.66
N GLN A 47 -9.55 -3.43 -10.68
CA GLN A 47 -10.79 -2.66 -10.82
C GLN A 47 -10.49 -1.20 -11.19
N ASN A 48 -9.54 -0.57 -10.51
CA ASN A 48 -9.16 0.80 -10.84
C ASN A 48 -8.58 0.93 -12.26
N VAL A 49 -7.79 -0.04 -12.74
CA VAL A 49 -7.32 -0.04 -14.14
C VAL A 49 -8.51 -0.14 -15.10
N LYS A 50 -9.48 -0.99 -14.82
CA LYS A 50 -10.68 -1.15 -15.65
C LYS A 50 -11.54 0.12 -15.68
N SER A 51 -11.65 0.83 -14.56
CA SER A 51 -12.49 2.04 -14.44
C SER A 51 -11.81 3.33 -14.87
N TYR A 52 -10.50 3.48 -14.62
CA TYR A 52 -9.78 4.75 -14.79
C TYR A 52 -8.57 4.66 -15.72
N GLY A 53 -8.23 3.45 -16.20
CA GLY A 53 -7.07 3.23 -17.05
C GLY A 53 -5.75 3.13 -16.28
N LYS A 54 -4.63 3.33 -17.00
CA LYS A 54 -3.29 3.20 -16.45
C LYS A 54 -3.01 4.34 -15.43
N PRO A 55 -2.56 4.02 -14.20
CA PRO A 55 -2.26 5.04 -13.20
C PRO A 55 -1.00 5.84 -13.53
N THR A 56 -0.90 7.02 -12.96
CA THR A 56 0.31 7.86 -12.95
C THR A 56 1.08 7.71 -11.64
N ALA A 57 2.27 8.31 -11.57
CA ALA A 57 3.08 8.37 -10.36
C ALA A 57 2.43 9.27 -9.32
N CYS A 58 2.36 8.80 -8.07
CA CYS A 58 1.88 9.58 -6.95
C CYS A 58 2.86 10.71 -6.61
N GLU A 59 2.36 11.94 -6.46
CA GLU A 59 3.19 13.12 -6.15
C GLU A 59 3.97 12.99 -4.82
N TYR A 60 3.47 12.22 -3.85
CA TYR A 60 4.13 12.03 -2.55
C TYR A 60 5.08 10.84 -2.56
N CYS A 61 4.59 9.64 -2.85
CA CYS A 61 5.35 8.40 -2.67
C CYS A 61 5.97 7.84 -3.96
N ASN A 62 5.79 8.52 -5.10
CA ASN A 62 6.29 8.14 -6.42
C ASN A 62 5.86 6.76 -6.95
N ILE A 63 4.98 6.05 -6.24
CA ILE A 63 4.39 4.81 -6.73
C ILE A 63 3.45 5.13 -7.88
N ILE A 64 3.54 4.34 -8.96
CA ILE A 64 2.62 4.36 -10.10
C ILE A 64 1.27 3.74 -9.67
N ALA A 65 0.49 4.47 -8.87
CA ALA A 65 -0.80 4.04 -8.34
C ALA A 65 -1.78 5.21 -8.13
N ALA A 66 -1.51 6.37 -8.74
CA ALA A 66 -2.46 7.47 -8.83
C ALA A 66 -3.44 7.19 -9.98
N PHE A 67 -4.54 6.50 -9.66
CA PHE A 67 -5.59 6.18 -10.64
C PHE A 67 -6.54 7.35 -10.90
N ILE A 68 -6.67 8.25 -9.92
CA ILE A 68 -7.54 9.43 -10.00
C ILE A 68 -6.70 10.61 -9.49
N GLY A 69 -6.53 11.64 -10.34
CA GLY A 69 -5.68 12.79 -10.02
C GLY A 69 -4.19 12.45 -10.00
N ASN A 70 -3.45 13.07 -9.06
CA ASN A 70 -1.99 12.98 -8.93
C ASN A 70 -1.54 12.22 -7.67
N LYS A 71 -2.47 11.71 -6.85
CA LYS A 71 -2.18 11.01 -5.60
C LYS A 71 -2.68 9.58 -5.62
N CYS A 72 -1.89 8.66 -5.06
CA CYS A 72 -2.39 7.32 -4.81
C CYS A 72 -3.41 7.36 -3.67
N GLN A 73 -4.41 6.47 -3.73
CA GLN A 73 -5.46 6.34 -2.71
C GLN A 73 -4.91 6.29 -1.27
N ARG A 74 -3.75 5.66 -1.06
CA ARG A 74 -3.14 5.57 0.27
C ARG A 74 -2.69 6.94 0.79
N CYS A 75 -2.01 7.71 -0.05
CA CYS A 75 -1.55 9.06 0.28
C CYS A 75 -2.75 9.98 0.49
N THR A 76 -3.74 9.95 -0.41
CA THR A 76 -4.99 10.72 -0.25
C THR A 76 -5.68 10.42 1.08
N ASN A 77 -5.88 9.14 1.41
CA ASN A 77 -6.56 8.76 2.66
C ASN A 77 -5.74 9.12 3.90
N SER A 78 -4.42 9.02 3.82
CA SER A 78 -3.55 9.38 4.94
C SER A 78 -3.56 10.88 5.16
N GLU A 79 -3.59 11.67 4.09
CA GLU A 79 -3.65 13.12 4.16
C GLU A 79 -4.96 13.63 4.75
N ILE A 80 -6.10 13.05 4.31
CA ILE A 80 -7.42 13.37 4.87
C ILE A 80 -7.46 13.06 6.38
N LYS A 81 -6.82 11.97 6.81
CA LYS A 81 -6.91 11.49 8.19
C LYS A 81 -5.91 12.15 9.14
N TYR A 82 -4.69 12.37 8.68
CA TYR A 82 -3.55 12.77 9.52
C TYR A 82 -3.00 14.16 9.17
N GLY A 83 -3.52 14.80 8.12
CA GLY A 83 -3.02 16.07 7.62
C GLY A 83 -1.89 15.93 6.58
N PRO A 84 -1.23 17.03 6.22
CA PRO A 84 -0.27 17.07 5.12
C PRO A 84 0.91 16.10 5.34
N PRO A 85 1.53 15.59 4.26
CA PRO A 85 2.66 14.69 4.38
C PRO A 85 3.91 15.43 4.91
N VAL A 86 4.69 14.71 5.70
CA VAL A 86 6.00 15.13 6.21
C VAL A 86 7.11 14.27 5.62
N ASN A 87 8.36 14.68 5.85
CA ASN A 87 9.52 13.95 5.35
C ASN A 87 9.66 12.60 6.06
N CYS A 88 9.75 11.52 5.27
CA CYS A 88 10.11 10.19 5.76
C CYS A 88 11.57 10.19 6.23
N GLU A 89 11.84 9.66 7.41
CA GLU A 89 13.20 9.69 7.96
C GLU A 89 14.18 8.74 7.24
N GLN A 90 13.67 7.73 6.53
CA GLN A 90 14.49 6.79 5.76
C GLN A 90 14.70 7.22 4.30
N CYS A 91 13.64 7.48 3.53
CA CYS A 91 13.77 7.84 2.11
C CYS A 91 13.81 9.35 1.85
N LYS A 92 13.64 10.19 2.89
CA LYS A 92 13.65 11.67 2.84
C LYS A 92 12.56 12.33 1.97
N GLN A 93 11.70 11.55 1.31
CA GLN A 93 10.56 12.06 0.54
C GLN A 93 9.43 12.57 1.44
N LYS A 94 8.66 13.56 0.97
CA LYS A 94 7.44 14.07 1.63
C LYS A 94 6.27 13.10 1.45
N CYS A 95 6.32 11.97 2.15
CA CYS A 95 5.32 10.90 2.03
C CYS A 95 5.07 10.11 3.31
N ALA A 96 5.65 10.55 4.44
CA ALA A 96 5.26 10.07 5.76
C ALA A 96 4.11 10.92 6.30
N PHE A 97 3.35 10.36 7.24
CA PHE A 97 2.20 11.03 7.86
C PHE A 97 2.29 10.80 9.36
N ASP A 98 2.30 11.87 10.13
CA ASP A 98 2.35 11.80 11.58
C ASP A 98 1.02 11.32 12.13
N ARG A 99 1.03 10.16 12.79
CA ARG A 99 -0.17 9.54 13.34
C ARG A 99 -0.45 9.98 14.77
N GLN A 100 0.42 10.82 15.35
CA GLN A 100 0.40 11.25 16.76
C GLN A 100 0.38 10.05 17.73
N ASP A 101 0.98 8.95 17.28
CA ASP A 101 0.99 7.66 17.95
C ASP A 101 2.43 7.16 17.92
N ASP A 102 3.15 7.38 19.03
CA ASP A 102 4.57 7.02 19.18
C ASP A 102 4.77 5.49 19.08
N ASP A 103 3.80 4.68 19.50
CA ASP A 103 3.84 3.22 19.34
C ASP A 103 3.83 2.78 17.86
N LYS A 104 3.41 3.67 16.95
CA LYS A 104 3.41 3.42 15.49
C LYS A 104 4.67 3.91 14.80
N LYS A 105 5.61 4.52 15.53
CA LYS A 105 6.95 4.81 15.01
C LYS A 105 7.77 3.51 14.95
N VAL A 106 8.51 3.35 13.87
CA VAL A 106 9.34 2.17 13.67
C VAL A 106 10.73 2.52 14.17
N ASP A 107 11.19 1.87 15.24
CA ASP A 107 12.50 2.22 15.86
C ASP A 107 12.58 3.70 16.26
N GLY A 108 11.48 4.25 16.79
CA GLY A 108 11.34 5.67 17.12
C GLY A 108 11.31 6.61 15.91
N LYS A 109 11.36 6.08 14.68
CA LYS A 109 11.40 6.86 13.44
C LYS A 109 10.06 6.94 12.73
N LEU A 110 9.78 8.09 12.16
CA LEU A 110 8.63 8.35 11.31
C LEU A 110 8.92 7.94 9.86
N LEU A 111 8.42 6.77 9.49
CA LEU A 111 8.62 6.19 8.16
C LEU A 111 7.37 6.33 7.30
N CYS A 112 7.56 6.55 5.99
CA CYS A 112 6.48 6.39 5.03
C CYS A 112 6.06 4.93 4.93
N TRP A 113 4.86 4.69 4.39
CA TRP A 113 4.31 3.34 4.26
C TRP A 113 5.25 2.34 3.57
N LEU A 114 5.97 2.75 2.52
CA LEU A 114 6.88 1.85 1.80
C LEU A 114 8.12 1.50 2.62
N CYS A 115 8.66 2.47 3.34
CA CYS A 115 9.78 2.27 4.26
C CYS A 115 9.34 1.35 5.41
N THR A 116 8.15 1.56 5.99
CA THR A 116 7.58 0.65 7.00
C THR A 116 7.42 -0.77 6.48
N LEU A 117 6.89 -0.96 5.26
CA LEU A 117 6.76 -2.28 4.64
C LEU A 117 8.12 -2.96 4.41
N SER A 118 9.13 -2.18 4.04
CA SER A 118 10.48 -2.70 3.79
C SER A 118 11.16 -3.10 5.10
N TYR A 119 10.98 -2.30 6.15
CA TYR A 119 11.51 -2.59 7.49
C TYR A 119 10.89 -3.85 8.11
N LYS A 120 9.55 -4.01 8.07
CA LYS A 120 8.86 -5.19 8.63
C LYS A 120 9.20 -6.52 7.96
N ARG A 121 9.90 -6.47 6.82
CA ARG A 121 10.34 -7.65 6.06
C ARG A 121 11.80 -8.00 6.29
N ALA A 122 12.57 -7.12 6.94
CA ALA A 122 13.96 -7.34 7.30
C ALA A 122 14.08 -8.08 8.64
#